data_AF-A0A6H5GBL4-F1
#
_entry.id   AF-A0A6H5GBL4-F1
#
_cell.length_a   1.000
_cell.length_b   1.000
_cell.length_c   1.000
_cell.angle_alpha   90.00
_cell.angle_beta   90.00
_cell.angle_gamma   90.00
#
_symmetry.space_group_name_H-M   'P 1'
#
loop_
_entity.id
_entity.type
_entity.pdbx_description
1 polymer ?
#
loop_
_entity_poly.entity_id
_entity_poly.type
_entity_poly.pdbx_seq_one_letter_code
_entity_poly.pdbx_strand_id
1 'polypeptide(L)' 'MRPETQAARWECNRTISLTQEDPRTTVTSPQFPRPYPDDLICLVTVIAPPAFTIFLEFEELVLEEEPS' A
#
# COMPACT_ATOMS: atom_id res chain seq x y z
N MET A 1 24.17 20.00 -3.20
CA MET A 1 24.29 18.89 -2.24
C MET A 1 23.62 19.33 -0.95
N ARG A 2 22.44 18.78 -0.62
CA ARG A 2 21.76 18.97 0.67
C ARG A 2 21.84 17.61 1.38
N PRO A 3 22.29 17.55 2.64
CA PRO A 3 22.69 16.31 3.29
C PRO A 3 21.47 15.48 3.67
N GLU A 4 21.62 14.17 3.62
CA GLU A 4 20.63 13.17 3.97
C GLU A 4 20.28 13.26 5.45
N THR A 5 19.15 13.88 5.76
CA THR A 5 18.48 13.71 7.06
C THR A 5 17.01 13.37 6.79
N GLN A 6 16.74 12.07 6.68
CA GLN A 6 15.49 11.45 7.11
C GLN A 6 14.20 11.85 6.37
N ALA A 7 14.20 11.70 5.04
CA ALA A 7 13.08 10.94 4.48
C ALA A 7 13.28 9.52 5.04
N ALA A 8 12.51 9.13 6.06
CA ALA A 8 12.55 7.73 6.45
C ALA A 8 12.20 6.93 5.19
N ARG A 9 12.98 5.91 4.86
CA ARG A 9 12.74 5.12 3.66
C ARG A 9 11.46 4.32 3.90
N TRP A 10 10.29 4.92 3.70
CA TRP A 10 9.01 4.24 3.78
C TRP A 10 8.87 3.39 2.51
N GLU A 11 9.62 2.28 2.46
CA GLU A 11 9.52 1.29 1.40
C GLU A 11 8.19 0.55 1.54
N CYS A 12 7.16 1.11 0.91
CA CYS A 12 5.83 0.51 0.82
C CYS A 12 5.67 -0.40 -0.41
N ASN A 13 6.66 -0.42 -1.29
CA ASN A 13 6.67 -1.27 -2.46
C ASN A 13 6.76 -2.74 -2.05
N ARG A 14 5.73 -3.53 -2.35
CA ARG A 14 5.67 -4.94 -1.96
C ARG A 14 4.86 -5.78 -2.93
N THR A 15 5.22 -7.05 -3.01
CA THR A 15 4.46 -8.08 -3.75
C THR A 15 3.92 -9.08 -2.76
N ILE A 16 2.61 -9.28 -2.77
CA ILE A 16 1.89 -10.22 -1.91
C ILE A 16 1.37 -11.34 -2.79
N SER A 17 1.82 -12.57 -2.54
CA SER A 17 1.30 -13.76 -3.21
C SER A 17 0.36 -14.49 -2.27
N LEU A 18 -0.91 -14.58 -2.66
CA LEU A 18 -1.92 -15.32 -1.93
C LEU A 18 -1.82 -16.81 -2.26
N THR A 19 -2.21 -17.66 -1.31
CA THR A 19 -2.32 -19.10 -1.52
C THR A 19 -3.70 -19.60 -1.11
N GLN A 20 -3.97 -20.90 -1.26
CA GLN A 20 -5.22 -21.47 -0.75
C GLN A 20 -5.25 -21.48 0.79
N GLU A 21 -4.09 -21.64 1.41
CA GLU A 21 -3.89 -21.63 2.86
C GLU A 21 -3.90 -20.20 3.43
N ASP A 22 -3.42 -19.23 2.66
CA ASP A 22 -3.44 -17.80 3.01
C ASP A 22 -4.10 -16.96 1.90
N PRO A 23 -5.44 -16.96 1.82
CA PRO A 23 -6.17 -16.37 0.69
C PRO A 23 -6.51 -14.88 0.87
N ARG A 24 -6.09 -14.24 1.98
CA ARG A 24 -6.49 -12.87 2.33
C ARG A 24 -5.29 -12.04 2.73
N THR A 25 -5.35 -10.76 2.41
CA THR A 25 -4.36 -9.79 2.87
C THR A 25 -5.01 -8.44 3.10
N THR A 26 -4.40 -7.63 3.96
CA THR A 26 -4.81 -6.24 4.20
C THR A 26 -3.71 -5.31 3.68
N VAL A 27 -4.14 -4.33 2.88
CA VAL A 27 -3.26 -3.27 2.37
C VAL A 27 -3.70 -1.96 2.99
N THR A 28 -2.75 -1.30 3.66
CA THR A 28 -2.95 0.02 4.24
C THR A 28 -1.94 1.00 3.65
N SER A 29 -2.25 2.29 3.75
CA SER A 29 -1.23 3.32 3.55
C SER A 29 -0.08 3.16 4.56
N PRO A 30 1.12 3.65 4.24
CA PRO A 30 2.20 3.73 5.22
C PRO A 30 1.72 4.46 6.47
N GLN A 31 2.04 3.92 7.64
CA GLN A 31 1.71 4.50 8.95
C GLN A 31 0.23 4.48 9.35
N PHE A 32 -0.69 3.94 8.55
CA PHE A 32 -2.08 3.76 8.95
C PHE A 32 -2.17 3.18 10.39
N PRO A 33 -2.99 3.76 11.28
CA PRO A 33 -4.05 4.76 11.04
C PRO A 33 -3.59 6.22 11.07
N ARG A 34 -2.28 6.51 11.04
CA ARG A 34 -1.77 7.88 10.87
C ARG A 34 -1.88 8.32 9.40
N PRO A 35 -1.86 9.63 9.12
CA PRO A 35 -1.76 10.15 7.75
C PRO A 35 -0.57 9.53 7.01
N TYR A 36 -0.73 9.34 5.71
CA TYR A 36 0.38 8.90 4.87
C TYR A 36 1.44 10.00 4.76
N PRO A 37 2.74 9.64 4.65
CA PRO A 37 3.79 10.63 4.41
C PRO A 37 3.69 11.24 3.00
N ASP A 38 4.11 12.50 2.89
CA ASP A 38 4.26 13.21 1.63
C ASP A 38 5.38 12.61 0.76
N ASP A 39 5.37 12.93 -0.54
CA ASP A 39 6.41 12.58 -1.50
C ASP A 39 6.71 11.08 -1.62
N LEU A 40 5.69 10.23 -1.47
CA LEU A 40 5.80 8.77 -1.58
C LEU A 40 5.12 8.19 -2.82
N ILE A 41 5.79 7.21 -3.43
CA ILE A 41 5.23 6.35 -4.48
C ILE A 41 5.17 4.93 -3.94
N CYS A 42 3.96 4.41 -3.76
CA CYS A 42 3.71 3.06 -3.27
C CYS A 42 3.13 2.15 -4.34
N LEU A 43 3.81 1.04 -4.62
CA LEU A 43 3.36 -0.02 -5.51
C LEU A 43 3.15 -1.32 -4.74
N VAL A 44 1.89 -1.71 -4.56
CA VAL A 44 1.52 -3.00 -3.96
C VAL A 44 0.98 -3.92 -5.05
N THR A 45 1.66 -5.02 -5.34
CA THR A 45 1.20 -6.04 -6.29
C THR A 45 0.60 -7.21 -5.53
N VAL A 46 -0.68 -7.53 -5.75
CA VAL A 46 -1.34 -8.69 -5.15
C VAL A 46 -1.55 -9.76 -6.23
N ILE A 47 -1.09 -10.97 -5.97
CA ILE A 47 -1.12 -12.09 -6.91
C ILE A 47 -1.96 -13.21 -6.32
N ALA A 48 -3.03 -13.61 -7.01
CA ALA A 48 -3.84 -14.76 -6.66
C ALA A 48 -3.32 -16.04 -7.36
N PRO A 49 -3.57 -17.23 -6.78
CA PRO A 49 -3.24 -18.49 -7.45
C PRO A 49 -4.11 -18.68 -8.72
N PRO A 50 -3.68 -19.53 -9.68
CA PRO A 50 -4.44 -19.81 -10.89
C PRO A 50 -5.87 -20.27 -10.58
N ALA A 51 -6.83 -19.82 -11.40
CA ALA A 51 -8.28 -20.07 -11.24
C ALA A 51 -8.95 -19.39 -10.02
N PHE A 52 -8.26 -18.49 -9.31
CA PHE A 52 -8.86 -17.62 -8.28
C PHE A 52 -9.02 -16.18 -8.79
N THR A 53 -9.95 -15.44 -8.19
CA THR A 53 -10.20 -14.01 -8.48
C THR A 53 -9.96 -13.19 -7.23
N ILE A 54 -9.30 -12.03 -7.37
CA ILE A 54 -9.10 -11.08 -6.28
C ILE A 54 -10.39 -10.27 -6.08
N PHE A 55 -10.92 -10.28 -4.86
CA PHE A 55 -11.98 -9.37 -4.43
C PHE A 55 -11.36 -8.29 -3.55
N LEU A 56 -11.61 -7.01 -3.88
CA LEU A 56 -11.07 -5.86 -3.17
C LEU A 56 -12.22 -5.04 -2.60
N GLU A 57 -12.10 -4.68 -1.33
CA GLU A 57 -13.02 -3.82 -0.60
C GLU A 57 -12.22 -2.78 0.17
N PHE A 58 -12.73 -1.55 0.20
CA PHE A 58 -12.18 -0.47 1.02
C PHE A 58 -12.94 -0.41 2.34
N GLU A 59 -12.25 -0.68 3.45
CA GLU A 59 -12.79 -0.44 4.78
C GLU A 59 -12.77 1.06 5.13
N GLU A 60 -11.70 1.76 4.73
CA GLU A 60 -11.53 3.20 4.91
C GLU A 60 -10.76 3.79 3.72
N LEU A 61 -11.21 4.93 3.22
CA LEU A 61 -10.53 5.69 2.17
C LEU A 61 -10.71 7.19 2.42
N VAL A 62 -9.63 7.86 2.83
CA VAL A 62 -9.56 9.30 3.03
C VAL A 62 -8.30 9.80 2.33
N LEU A 63 -8.46 10.66 1.32
CA LEU A 63 -7.39 11.20 0.49
C LEU A 63 -7.46 12.74 0.48
N GLU A 64 -6.36 13.38 0.08
CA GLU A 64 -6.34 14.83 -0.16
C GLU A 64 -7.24 15.22 -1.34
N GLU A 65 -7.83 16.41 -1.28
CA GLU A 65 -8.64 16.96 -2.38
C GLU A 65 -7.73 17.56 -3.45
N GLU A 66 -7.98 17.24 -4.71
CA GLU A 66 -7.34 17.93 -5.84
C GLU A 66 -7.84 19.39 -5.87
N PRO A 67 -6.96 20.40 -5.78
CA PRO A 67 -7.38 21.79 -5.91
C PRO A 67 -7.86 22.07 -7.34
N SER A 68 -9.10 22.53 -7.47
CA SER A 68 -9.74 22.92 -8.74
C SER A 68 -9.09 24.12 -9.43
#